data_AF-A0A6J6QC95-F1
#
_entry.id   AF-A0A6J6QC95-F1
#
_cell.length_a   1.000
_cell.length_b   1.000
_cell.length_c   1.000
_cell.angle_alpha   90.00
_cell.angle_beta   90.00
_cell.angle_gamma   90.00
#
_symmetry.space_group_name_H-M   'P 1'
#
loop_
_entity.id
_entity.type
_entity.pdbx_description
1 polymer ?
#
loop_
_entity_poly.entity_id
_entity_poly.type
_entity_poly.pdbx_seq_one_letter_code
_entity_poly.pdbx_strand_id
1 'polypeptide(L)' 'MVDEDHEAQLTRDDVTASVHYIRFEFSPEQVAAWSTGPVELVVDHPDYLEVTALSEATVAELATDLAD' A
#
# COMPACT_ATOMS: atom_id res chain seq x y z
N MET A 1 16.02 -4.51 -2.07
CA MET A 1 15.67 -5.89 -2.46
C MET A 1 14.90 -6.48 -1.30
N VAL A 2 13.62 -6.78 -1.49
CA VAL A 2 12.87 -7.60 -0.54
C VAL A 2 13.37 -9.03 -0.74
N ASP A 3 13.73 -9.69 0.34
CA ASP A 3 14.30 -11.04 0.31
C ASP A 3 13.25 -12.02 -0.26
N GLU A 4 13.54 -12.65 -1.41
CA GLU A 4 12.65 -13.65 -2.04
C GLU A 4 12.39 -14.85 -1.10
N ASP A 5 13.24 -15.05 -0.10
CA ASP A 5 13.12 -16.09 0.93
C ASP A 5 12.01 -15.82 1.99
N HIS A 6 11.41 -14.63 2.03
CA HIS A 6 10.35 -14.33 3.01
C HIS A 6 8.97 -14.85 2.59
N GLU A 7 8.69 -14.90 1.27
CA GLU A 7 7.45 -15.44 0.70
C GLU A 7 7.25 -16.93 1.07
N ALA A 8 8.34 -17.68 1.21
CA ALA A 8 8.31 -19.12 1.50
C ALA A 8 7.85 -19.46 2.93
N GLN A 9 7.79 -18.49 3.86
CA GLN A 9 7.41 -18.73 5.27
C GLN A 9 5.94 -18.40 5.58
N LEU A 10 5.17 -17.88 4.61
CA LEU A 10 3.86 -17.26 4.85
C LEU A 10 2.64 -18.15 4.57
N THR A 11 2.83 -19.37 4.06
CA THR A 11 1.70 -20.24 3.67
C THR A 11 1.72 -21.59 4.38
N ARG A 12 0.83 -21.74 5.36
CA ARG A 12 0.24 -23.04 5.73
C ARG A 12 -1.20 -23.03 5.22
N ASP A 13 -1.67 -24.13 4.64
CA ASP A 13 -2.98 -24.18 3.95
C ASP A 13 -4.18 -23.68 4.80
N ASP A 14 -4.10 -23.81 6.12
CA ASP A 14 -5.19 -23.47 7.05
C ASP A 14 -5.01 -22.14 7.81
N VAL A 15 -3.88 -21.42 7.64
CA VAL A 15 -3.57 -20.23 8.46
C VAL A 15 -2.99 -19.12 7.62
N THR A 16 -3.71 -17.99 7.56
CA THR A 16 -3.20 -16.74 6.98
C THR A 16 -2.07 -16.19 7.86
N ALA A 17 -1.02 -15.67 7.23
CA ALA A 17 0.05 -14.98 7.96
C ALA A 17 -0.51 -13.80 8.78
N SER A 18 0.12 -13.50 9.92
CA SER A 18 -0.26 -12.33 10.72
C SER A 18 0.29 -11.02 10.18
N VAL A 19 1.22 -11.08 9.21
CA VAL A 19 1.90 -9.94 8.59
C VAL A 19 1.93 -10.17 7.09
N HIS A 20 1.58 -9.14 6.33
CA HIS A 20 1.59 -9.16 4.88
C HIS A 20 2.41 -8.00 4.33
N TYR A 21 3.21 -8.27 3.31
CA TYR A 21 3.85 -7.24 2.49
C TYR A 21 2.95 -6.96 1.29
N ILE A 22 2.58 -5.70 1.10
CA ILE A 22 1.73 -5.27 -0.01
C ILE A 22 2.51 -4.25 -0.82
N ARG A 23 2.55 -4.46 -2.15
CA ARG A 23 3.13 -3.53 -3.11
C ARG A 23 2.02 -2.86 -3.90
N PHE A 24 2.03 -1.53 -3.92
CA PHE A 24 1.17 -0.74 -4.79
C PHE A 24 1.98 -0.29 -6.00
N GLU A 25 1.50 -0.62 -7.19
CA GLU A 25 2.13 -0.17 -8.43
C GLU A 25 1.33 1.01 -8.99
N PHE A 26 2.04 2.11 -9.25
CA PHE A 26 1.47 3.32 -9.81
C PHE A 26 2.09 3.62 -11.17
N SER A 27 1.26 4.10 -12.09
CA SER A 27 1.71 4.71 -13.33
C SER A 27 2.22 6.15 -13.09
N PRO A 28 3.04 6.72 -13.98
CA PRO A 28 3.53 8.10 -13.83
C PRO A 28 2.42 9.14 -13.72
N GLU A 29 1.31 8.93 -14.44
CA GLU A 29 0.10 9.77 -14.37
C GLU A 29 -0.60 9.68 -13.01
N GLN A 30 -0.64 8.50 -12.39
CA GLN A 30 -1.17 8.33 -11.05
C GLN A 30 -0.27 8.98 -10.01
N VAL A 31 1.07 8.86 -10.12
CA VAL A 31 2.03 9.54 -9.22
C VAL A 31 1.85 11.05 -9.27
N ALA A 32 1.71 11.64 -10.47
CA ALA A 32 1.48 13.07 -10.61
C ALA A 32 0.21 13.57 -9.89
N ALA A 33 -0.82 12.72 -9.80
CA ALA A 33 -2.09 13.07 -9.15
C ALA A 33 -2.00 13.21 -7.61
N TRP A 34 -0.96 12.66 -6.96
CA TRP A 34 -0.77 12.78 -5.51
C TRP A 34 -0.64 14.24 -5.04
N SER A 35 -0.22 15.15 -5.93
CA SER A 35 -0.10 16.58 -5.65
C SER A 35 -1.41 17.37 -5.74
N THR A 36 -2.51 16.74 -6.18
CA THR A 36 -3.72 17.45 -6.61
C THR A 36 -4.87 17.43 -5.61
N GLY A 37 -4.78 16.63 -4.54
CA GLY A 37 -5.87 16.50 -3.57
C GLY A 37 -5.60 15.49 -2.45
N PRO A 38 -6.58 15.28 -1.56
CA PRO A 38 -6.47 14.32 -0.47
C PRO A 38 -6.31 12.90 -1.01
N VAL A 39 -5.50 12.10 -0.31
CA VAL A 39 -5.28 10.68 -0.61
C VAL A 39 -5.89 9.85 0.52
N GLU A 40 -6.61 8.80 0.17
CA GLU A 40 -7.23 7.88 1.11
C GLU A 40 -6.62 6.48 0.96
N LEU A 41 -6.40 5.81 2.10
CA LEU A 41 -6.16 4.37 2.15
C LEU A 41 -7.48 3.67 2.41
N VAL A 42 -7.84 2.76 1.51
CA VAL A 42 -9.14 2.09 1.50
C VAL A 42 -8.97 0.58 1.60
N VAL A 43 -9.73 -0.04 2.48
CA VAL A 43 -9.99 -1.48 2.48
C VAL A 43 -11.45 -1.67 2.09
N ASP A 44 -11.69 -2.31 0.94
CA ASP A 44 -13.02 -2.50 0.34
C ASP A 44 -13.53 -3.95 0.46
N HIS A 45 -12.94 -4.74 1.38
CA HIS A 45 -13.34 -6.12 1.61
C HIS A 45 -14.76 -6.18 2.19
N PRO A 46 -15.66 -7.06 1.70
CA PRO A 46 -17.07 -7.09 2.13
C PRO A 46 -17.26 -7.32 3.63
N ASP A 47 -16.35 -8.07 4.26
CA ASP A 47 -16.37 -8.35 5.70
C ASP A 47 -15.54 -7.34 6.53
N TYR A 48 -14.85 -6.38 5.88
CA TYR A 48 -14.06 -5.35 6.54
C TYR A 48 -13.89 -4.11 5.64
N LEU A 49 -14.77 -3.13 5.80
CA LEU A 49 -14.75 -1.86 5.09
C LEU A 49 -14.15 -0.75 5.97
N GLU A 50 -13.05 -0.15 5.53
CA GLU A 50 -12.36 0.91 6.27
C GLU A 50 -11.78 1.95 5.31
N VAL A 51 -11.86 3.23 5.67
CA VAL A 51 -11.31 4.34 4.89
C VAL A 51 -10.63 5.32 5.84
N THR A 52 -9.39 5.67 5.53
CA THR A 52 -8.65 6.70 6.28
C THR A 52 -7.97 7.67 5.33
N ALA A 53 -8.14 8.96 5.60
CA ALA A 53 -7.42 10.01 4.90
C ALA A 53 -5.97 10.05 5.41
N LEU A 54 -5.02 10.03 4.48
CA LEU A 54 -3.60 10.20 4.80
C LEU A 54 -3.33 11.65 5.16
N SER A 55 -2.43 11.86 6.12
CA SER A 55 -1.98 13.21 6.48
C SER A 55 -1.21 13.85 5.32
N GLU A 56 -1.26 15.18 5.21
CA GLU A 56 -0.51 15.91 4.18
C GLU A 56 0.99 15.60 4.20
N ALA A 57 1.56 15.41 5.40
CA ALA A 57 2.97 15.04 5.56
C ALA A 57 3.28 13.64 5.00
N THR A 58 2.40 12.67 5.24
CA THR A 58 2.52 11.31 4.69
C THR A 58 2.39 11.31 3.17
N VAL A 59 1.43 12.07 2.63
CA VAL A 59 1.24 12.20 1.18
C VAL A 59 2.47 12.82 0.51
N ALA A 60 3.04 13.87 1.10
CA ALA A 60 4.23 14.53 0.56
C ALA A 60 5.47 13.62 0.55
N GLU A 61 5.64 12.81 1.59
CA GLU A 61 6.75 11.86 1.68
C GLU A 61 6.59 10.72 0.65
N LEU A 62 5.43 10.07 0.61
CA LEU A 62 5.16 9.00 -0.36
C LEU A 62 5.24 9.49 -1.82
N ALA A 63 4.81 10.72 -2.10
CA ALA A 63 4.92 11.29 -3.44
C ALA A 63 6.38 11.47 -3.89
N THR A 64 7.31 11.64 -2.95
CA THR A 64 8.75 11.68 -3.24
C THR A 64 9.24 10.27 -3.58
N ASP A 65 8.92 9.29 -2.74
CA ASP A 65 9.32 7.88 -2.93
C ASP A 65 8.80 7.28 -4.25
N LEU A 66 7.58 7.66 -4.66
CA LEU A 66 6.95 7.16 -5.87
C LEU A 66 7.48 7.80 -7.17
N ALA A 67 8.24 8.88 -7.07
CA ALA A 67 8.81 9.59 -8.23
C ALA A 67 10.22 9.12 -8.62
N ASP A 68 10.89 8.36 -7.74
CA ASP A 68 12.23 7.77 -7.95
C ASP A 68 12.19 6.44 -8.73
#